data_AF-A0A383ATX8-F1
#
_entry.id   AF-A0A383ATX8-F1
#
_cell.length_a   1.000
_cell.length_b   1.000
_cell.length_c   1.000
_cell.angle_alpha   90.00
_cell.angle_beta   90.00
_cell.angle_gamma   90.00
#
_symmetry.space_group_name_H-M   'P 1'
#
loop_
_entity.id
_entity.type
_entity.pdbx_description
1 polymer ?
#
loop_
_entity_poly.entity_id
_entity_poly.type
_entity_poly.pdbx_seq_one_letter_code
_entity_poly.pdbx_strand_id
1 'polypeptide(L)'
;VSRKLEIIRPDVRYERNIEAGYVDDVRQRRIVEIFTDLHRNIMLRYSSPSLLSRVKHGLGFNARDPIRGLYLWGGVGRGKTYLMDLFHKSLQPGISERLHFHHFMRRIHEELALLEGTVDPIEAVASRFARSAPIICFDEFFVSDIGDAMILG
;
A
#
# COMPACT_ATOMS: atom_id res chain seq x y z
N VAL A 1 -6.72 5.98 28.56
CA VAL A 1 -7.64 6.55 27.55
C VAL A 1 -6.97 6.43 26.19
N SER A 2 -7.20 5.33 25.46
CA SER A 2 -6.64 5.17 24.11
C SER A 2 -7.24 6.22 23.19
N ARG A 3 -6.43 7.18 22.73
CA ARG A 3 -6.78 7.99 21.56
C ARG A 3 -7.04 7.00 20.43
N LYS A 4 -8.30 6.88 19.98
CA LYS A 4 -8.60 6.32 18.66
C LYS A 4 -7.69 7.08 17.68
N LEU A 5 -6.76 6.39 17.03
CA LEU A 5 -6.00 6.96 15.93
C LEU A 5 -7.03 7.37 14.88
N GLU A 6 -7.24 8.68 14.75
CA GLU A 6 -8.13 9.23 13.73
C GLU A 6 -7.50 8.92 12.37
N ILE A 7 -8.16 8.09 11.58
CA ILE A 7 -7.75 7.78 10.22
C ILE A 7 -8.15 8.98 9.36
N ILE A 8 -7.16 9.82 9.05
CA ILE A 8 -7.34 11.05 8.28
C ILE A 8 -7.09 10.73 6.80
N ARG A 9 -8.01 11.14 5.93
CA ARG A 9 -7.89 10.96 4.47
C ARG A 9 -6.69 11.73 3.89
N PRO A 10 -6.15 11.30 2.74
CA PRO A 10 -5.01 11.96 2.09
C PRO A 10 -5.22 13.45 1.79
N ASP A 11 -6.37 13.83 1.24
CA ASP A 11 -6.77 15.21 0.96
C ASP A 11 -6.77 16.08 2.21
N VAL A 12 -7.44 15.62 3.28
CA VAL A 12 -7.50 16.35 4.55
C VAL A 12 -6.11 16.49 5.18
N ARG A 13 -5.28 15.44 5.11
CA ARG A 13 -3.90 15.48 5.61
C ARG A 13 -3.05 16.47 4.82
N TYR A 14 -3.24 16.55 3.51
CA TYR A 14 -2.54 17.50 2.66
C TYR A 14 -2.87 18.95 3.00
N GLU A 15 -4.15 19.28 3.16
CA GLU A 15 -4.58 20.63 3.57
C GLU A 15 -4.00 21.02 4.94
N ARG A 16 -4.05 20.10 5.93
CA ARG A 16 -3.45 20.34 7.25
C ARG A 16 -1.95 20.62 7.17
N ASN A 17 -1.23 19.97 6.24
CA ASN A 17 0.19 20.23 6.05
C ASN A 17 0.43 21.62 5.43
N ILE A 18 -0.42 22.05 4.50
CA ILE A 18 -0.37 23.42 3.94
C ILE A 18 -0.61 24.45 5.04
N GLU A 19 -1.63 24.25 5.87
CA GLU A 19 -1.91 25.10 7.04
C GLU A 19 -0.71 25.14 8.02
N ALA A 20 0.04 24.04 8.11
CA ALA A 20 1.26 23.94 8.92
C ALA A 20 2.52 24.52 8.22
N GLY A 21 2.38 25.14 7.05
CA GLY A 21 3.46 25.84 6.35
C GLY A 21 4.13 25.06 5.21
N TYR A 22 3.57 23.93 4.78
CA TYR A 22 4.06 23.23 3.59
C TYR A 22 3.68 24.00 2.32
N VAL A 23 4.53 23.91 1.29
CA VAL A 23 4.27 24.54 0.00
C VAL A 23 3.13 23.81 -0.72
N ASP A 24 2.12 24.58 -1.13
CA ASP A 24 1.06 24.10 -1.99
C ASP A 24 1.55 23.94 -3.43
N ASP A 25 1.46 22.73 -3.98
CA ASP A 25 1.91 22.38 -5.33
C ASP A 25 0.78 21.70 -6.11
N VAL A 26 0.42 22.29 -7.26
CA VAL A 26 -0.69 21.82 -8.11
C VAL A 26 -0.49 20.38 -8.61
N ARG A 27 0.75 19.93 -8.85
CA ARG A 27 1.04 18.55 -9.29
C ARG A 27 0.88 17.58 -8.12
N GLN A 28 1.29 17.98 -6.92
CA GLN A 28 1.07 17.19 -5.71
C GLN A 28 -0.43 17.06 -5.41
N ARG A 29 -1.21 18.14 -5.52
CA ARG A 29 -2.68 18.11 -5.37
C ARG A 29 -3.35 17.07 -6.26
N ARG A 30 -2.99 17.00 -7.55
CA ARG A 30 -3.53 15.98 -8.48
C ARG A 30 -3.22 14.56 -8.03
N ILE A 31 -2.04 14.32 -7.48
CA ILE A 31 -1.67 13.00 -6.94
C ILE A 31 -2.49 12.70 -5.68
N VAL A 32 -2.70 13.69 -4.82
CA VAL A 32 -3.51 13.57 -3.60
C VAL A 32 -4.97 13.24 -3.92
N GLU A 33 -5.52 13.77 -5.01
CA GLU A 33 -6.86 13.38 -5.51
C GLU A 33 -6.91 11.88 -5.85
N ILE A 34 -5.94 11.39 -6.63
CA ILE A 34 -5.82 9.96 -6.98
C ILE A 34 -5.65 9.10 -5.71
N PHE A 35 -4.83 9.55 -4.76
CA PHE A 35 -4.66 8.88 -3.47
C PHE A 35 -5.94 8.85 -2.65
N THR A 36 -6.76 9.89 -2.72
CA THR A 36 -8.02 9.96 -2.00
C THR A 36 -9.02 8.93 -2.53
N ASP A 37 -9.07 8.73 -3.84
CA ASP A 37 -9.90 7.70 -4.46
C ASP A 37 -9.38 6.29 -4.16
N LEU A 38 -8.06 6.08 -4.25
CA LEU A 38 -7.44 4.80 -3.88
C LEU A 38 -7.70 4.47 -2.40
N HIS A 39 -7.49 5.44 -1.50
CA HIS A 39 -7.77 5.30 -0.07
C HIS A 39 -9.23 4.91 0.17
N ARG A 40 -10.19 5.55 -0.51
CA ARG A 40 -11.61 5.19 -0.40
C ARG A 40 -11.86 3.73 -0.77
N ASN A 41 -11.33 3.27 -1.91
CA ASN A 41 -11.50 1.89 -2.37
C ASN A 41 -10.90 0.88 -1.39
N ILE A 42 -9.73 1.19 -0.83
CA ILE A 42 -9.07 0.37 0.19
C ILE A 42 -9.91 0.33 1.47
N MET A 43 -10.36 1.48 1.97
CA MET A 43 -11.18 1.54 3.19
C MET A 43 -12.47 0.75 3.02
N LEU A 44 -13.15 0.83 1.87
CA LEU A 44 -14.36 0.04 1.60
C LEU A 44 -14.08 -1.48 1.58
N ARG A 45 -12.89 -1.89 1.12
CA ARG A 45 -12.49 -3.29 1.07
C ARG A 45 -12.18 -3.86 2.45
N TYR A 46 -11.45 -3.11 3.27
CA TYR A 46 -10.95 -3.56 4.58
C TYR A 46 -11.78 -3.06 5.77
N SER A 47 -12.86 -2.31 5.54
CA SER A 47 -13.85 -2.03 6.58
C SER A 47 -14.55 -3.31 7.01
N SER A 48 -14.65 -3.52 8.33
CA SER A 48 -15.36 -4.67 8.88
C SER A 48 -16.79 -4.75 8.33
N PRO A 49 -17.25 -5.91 7.83
CA PRO A 49 -18.60 -6.03 7.33
C PRO A 49 -19.59 -5.77 8.47
N SER A 50 -20.47 -4.79 8.27
CA SER A 50 -21.65 -4.64 9.11
C SER A 50 -22.42 -5.96 9.13
N LEU A 51 -23.03 -6.35 10.25
CA LEU A 51 -23.78 -7.61 10.37
C LEU A 51 -24.85 -7.79 9.28
N LEU A 52 -25.36 -6.68 8.71
CA LEU A 52 -26.31 -6.65 7.59
C LEU A 52 -25.73 -7.13 6.26
N SER A 53 -24.41 -7.04 6.07
CA SER A 53 -23.74 -7.51 4.85
C SER A 53 -23.73 -9.04 4.73
N ARG A 54 -23.84 -9.76 5.86
CA ARG A 54 -23.79 -11.24 5.90
C ARG A 54 -25.02 -11.90 5.31
N VAL A 55 -26.17 -11.22 5.30
CA VAL A 55 -27.43 -11.77 4.79
C VAL A 55 -27.52 -11.67 3.26
N LYS A 56 -26.76 -10.78 2.61
CA LYS A 56 -26.73 -10.65 1.14
C LYS A 56 -25.68 -11.50 0.44
N HIS A 57 -24.75 -12.13 1.16
CA HIS A 57 -23.67 -12.94 0.56
C HIS A 57 -24.01 -14.44 0.39
N GLY A 58 -25.25 -14.86 0.67
CA GLY A 58 -25.71 -16.24 0.46
C GLY A 58 -25.89 -16.65 -1.02
N LEU A 59 -25.75 -15.72 -1.96
CA LEU A 59 -25.93 -15.97 -3.40
C LEU A 59 -24.88 -15.18 -4.19
N GLY A 60 -23.82 -15.87 -4.63
CA GLY A 60 -22.86 -15.33 -5.59
C GLY A 60 -21.53 -14.90 -4.98
N PHE A 61 -20.50 -15.68 -5.30
CA PHE A 61 -19.10 -15.30 -5.17
C PHE A 61 -18.82 -14.06 -6.04
N ASN A 62 -19.03 -12.86 -5.50
CA ASN A 62 -18.51 -11.64 -6.13
C ASN A 62 -17.02 -11.55 -5.82
N ALA A 63 -16.20 -12.13 -6.69
CA ALA A 63 -14.79 -11.76 -6.79
C ALA A 63 -14.74 -10.25 -7.05
N ARG A 64 -14.45 -9.45 -6.01
CA ARG A 64 -14.37 -8.00 -6.14
C ARG A 64 -13.16 -7.68 -7.02
N ASP A 65 -13.33 -6.80 -8.02
CA ASP A 65 -12.26 -6.40 -8.93
C ASP A 65 -10.98 -6.01 -8.19
N PRO A 66 -9.78 -6.42 -8.64
CA PRO A 66 -8.54 -6.06 -7.98
C PRO A 66 -8.36 -4.53 -7.91
N ILE A 67 -7.97 -4.01 -6.74
CA ILE A 67 -7.60 -2.59 -6.61
C ILE A 67 -6.25 -2.43 -7.29
N ARG A 68 -6.18 -1.59 -8.33
CA ARG A 68 -4.92 -1.31 -9.02
C ARG A 68 -4.04 -0.42 -8.15
N GLY A 69 -2.77 -0.78 -8.05
CA GLY A 69 -1.75 0.03 -7.39
C GLY A 69 -1.37 1.28 -8.19
N LEU A 70 -0.47 2.08 -7.63
CA LEU A 70 0.05 3.31 -8.25
C LEU A 70 1.58 3.29 -8.24
N TYR A 71 2.17 3.79 -9.32
CA TYR A 71 3.61 4.00 -9.44
C TYR A 71 3.90 5.50 -9.59
N LEU A 72 4.53 6.09 -8.57
CA LEU A 72 4.90 7.51 -8.57
C LEU A 72 6.29 7.69 -9.17
N TRP A 73 6.37 8.44 -10.26
CA TRP A 73 7.64 8.73 -10.94
C TRP A 73 7.82 10.24 -11.17
N GLY A 74 9.07 10.66 -11.30
CA GLY A 74 9.42 12.07 -11.53
C GLY A 74 10.81 12.42 -10.98
N GLY A 75 11.29 13.62 -11.30
CA GLY A 75 12.64 14.08 -10.93
C GLY A 75 12.90 14.16 -9.42
N VAL A 76 14.17 14.42 -9.06
CA VAL A 76 14.63 14.63 -7.68
C VAL A 76 13.96 15.88 -7.09
N GLY A 77 13.67 15.87 -5.79
CA GLY A 77 13.13 17.03 -5.07
C GLY A 77 11.64 17.34 -5.33
N ARG A 78 10.88 16.45 -5.99
CA ARG A 78 9.45 16.68 -6.32
C ARG A 78 8.46 16.24 -5.24
N GLY A 79 8.94 15.87 -4.05
CA GLY A 79 8.08 15.48 -2.94
C GLY A 79 7.50 14.06 -3.00
N LYS A 80 8.05 13.15 -3.83
CA LYS A 80 7.56 11.75 -3.94
C LYS A 80 7.55 11.03 -2.59
N THR A 81 8.65 11.12 -1.84
CA THR A 81 8.79 10.53 -0.50
C THR A 81 7.74 11.08 0.48
N TYR A 82 7.51 12.41 0.43
CA TYR A 82 6.46 13.07 1.20
C TYR A 82 5.06 12.55 0.85
N LEU A 83 4.74 12.46 -0.45
CA LEU A 83 3.46 11.95 -0.93
C LEU A 83 3.24 10.49 -0.48
N MET A 84 4.28 9.65 -0.56
CA MET A 84 4.24 8.27 -0.09
C MET A 84 3.97 8.18 1.43
N ASP A 85 4.66 9.01 2.22
CA ASP A 85 4.44 9.10 3.67
C ASP A 85 3.03 9.58 4.02
N LEU A 86 2.54 10.60 3.31
CA LEU A 86 1.19 11.13 3.46
C LEU A 86 0.14 10.06 3.20
N PHE A 87 0.28 9.28 2.13
CA PHE A 87 -0.64 8.20 1.80
C PHE A 87 -0.59 7.07 2.84
N HIS A 88 0.60 6.59 3.18
CA HIS A 88 0.79 5.53 4.16
C HIS A 88 0.19 5.88 5.53
N LYS A 89 0.43 7.10 6.02
CA LYS A 89 -0.15 7.62 7.27
C LYS A 89 -1.66 7.85 7.23
N SER A 90 -2.26 7.77 6.05
CA SER A 90 -3.71 7.89 5.87
C SER A 90 -4.40 6.52 5.91
N LEU A 91 -3.65 5.41 5.93
CA LEU A 91 -4.22 4.05 6.00
C LEU A 91 -4.46 3.60 7.45
N GLN A 92 -5.27 2.55 7.62
CA GLN A 92 -5.51 1.99 8.95
C GLN A 92 -4.23 1.34 9.50
N PRO A 93 -3.97 1.42 10.82
CA PRO A 93 -2.88 0.66 11.41
C PRO A 93 -3.00 -0.84 11.11
N GLY A 94 -1.90 -1.47 10.69
CA GLY A 94 -1.83 -2.92 10.45
C GLY A 94 -2.29 -3.39 9.07
N ILE A 95 -2.82 -2.53 8.20
CA ILE A 95 -3.18 -2.93 6.83
C ILE A 95 -2.12 -2.58 5.79
N SER A 96 -1.09 -1.82 6.18
CA SER A 96 -0.03 -1.41 5.26
C SER A 96 1.35 -1.45 5.89
N GLU A 97 2.34 -1.81 5.08
CA GLU A 97 3.77 -1.75 5.42
C GLU A 97 4.48 -0.80 4.46
N ARG A 98 5.44 -0.02 4.97
CA ARG A 98 6.29 0.88 4.17
C ARG A 98 7.75 0.44 4.31
N LEU A 99 8.41 0.18 3.18
CA LEU A 99 9.79 -0.28 3.16
C LEU A 99 10.49 0.13 1.86
N HIS A 100 11.82 0.22 1.90
CA HIS A 100 12.60 0.36 0.67
C HIS A 100 12.55 -0.93 -0.15
N PHE A 101 12.53 -0.81 -1.47
CA PHE A 101 12.41 -1.97 -2.37
C PHE A 101 13.49 -3.03 -2.14
N HIS A 102 14.76 -2.64 -1.94
CA HIS A 102 15.84 -3.59 -1.71
C HIS A 102 15.68 -4.41 -0.42
N HIS A 103 15.11 -3.83 0.64
CA HIS A 103 14.78 -4.56 1.86
C HIS A 103 13.65 -5.57 1.64
N PHE A 104 12.71 -5.26 0.74
CA PHE A 104 11.66 -6.19 0.35
C PHE A 104 12.24 -7.42 -0.34
N MET A 105 13.07 -7.18 -1.36
CA MET A 105 13.66 -8.24 -2.16
C MET A 105 14.56 -9.14 -1.32
N ARG A 106 15.36 -8.55 -0.42
CA ARG A 106 16.16 -9.33 0.53
C ARG A 106 15.29 -10.27 1.39
N ARG A 107 14.17 -9.80 1.91
CA ARG A 107 13.25 -10.66 2.68
C ARG A 107 12.64 -11.76 1.83
N ILE A 108 12.29 -11.47 0.57
CA ILE A 108 11.82 -12.49 -0.36
C ILE A 108 12.89 -13.57 -0.56
N HIS A 109 14.13 -13.19 -0.86
CA HIS A 109 15.24 -14.13 -1.06
C HIS A 109 15.50 -14.98 0.19
N GLU A 110 15.47 -14.36 1.38
CA GLU A 110 15.60 -15.06 2.66
C GLU A 110 14.46 -16.08 2.88
N GLU A 111 13.21 -15.74 2.55
CA GLU A 111 12.09 -16.68 2.66
C GLU A 111 12.12 -17.79 1.61
N LEU A 112 12.54 -17.50 0.38
CA LEU A 112 12.68 -18.49 -0.68
C LEU A 112 13.76 -19.53 -0.34
N ALA A 113 14.89 -19.09 0.23
CA ALA A 113 15.95 -19.99 0.68
C ALA A 113 15.47 -20.97 1.77
N LEU A 114 14.52 -20.57 2.62
CA LEU A 114 13.91 -21.45 3.62
C LEU A 114 12.90 -22.45 3.05
N LEU A 115 12.47 -22.24 1.80
CA LEU A 115 11.45 -23.03 1.10
C LEU A 115 12.05 -23.83 -0.08
N GLU A 116 13.38 -23.96 -0.13
CA GLU A 116 14.05 -24.78 -1.14
C GLU A 116 13.49 -26.22 -1.16
N GLY A 117 13.18 -26.72 -2.35
CA GLY A 117 12.61 -28.05 -2.56
C GLY A 117 11.09 -28.14 -2.32
N THR A 118 10.41 -27.04 -1.96
CA THR A 118 8.94 -27.00 -1.94
C THR A 118 8.36 -26.72 -3.33
N VAL A 119 7.13 -27.18 -3.55
CA VAL A 119 6.37 -26.87 -4.77
C VAL A 119 5.83 -25.45 -4.64
N ASP A 120 6.07 -24.62 -5.65
CA ASP A 120 5.61 -23.22 -5.75
C ASP A 120 6.01 -22.31 -4.56
N PRO A 121 7.30 -22.20 -4.23
CA PRO A 121 7.77 -21.43 -3.07
C PRO A 121 7.39 -19.94 -3.17
N ILE A 122 7.31 -19.38 -4.38
CA ILE A 122 6.89 -17.98 -4.60
C ILE A 122 5.46 -17.75 -4.13
N GLU A 123 4.53 -18.66 -4.41
CA GLU A 123 3.13 -18.51 -3.97
C GLU A 123 3.01 -18.60 -2.45
N ALA A 124 3.80 -19.49 -1.83
CA ALA A 124 3.88 -19.59 -0.37
C ALA A 124 4.41 -18.30 0.28
N VAL A 125 5.47 -17.70 -0.28
CA VAL A 125 6.01 -16.41 0.17
C VAL A 125 4.97 -15.30 -0.05
N ALA A 126 4.40 -15.17 -1.25
CA ALA A 126 3.38 -14.17 -1.55
C ALA A 126 2.18 -14.25 -0.59
N SER A 127 1.73 -15.47 -0.28
CA SER A 127 0.66 -15.72 0.67
C SER A 127 0.99 -15.27 2.09
N ARG A 128 2.25 -15.41 2.53
CA ARG A 128 2.71 -14.92 3.85
C ARG A 128 2.71 -13.40 3.91
N PHE A 129 3.27 -12.74 2.91
CA PHE A 129 3.27 -11.28 2.83
C PHE A 129 1.85 -10.69 2.73
N ALA A 130 0.98 -11.30 1.93
CA ALA A 130 -0.41 -10.86 1.80
C ALA A 130 -1.19 -10.95 3.14
N ARG A 131 -0.82 -11.89 4.02
CA ARG A 131 -1.40 -12.00 5.37
C ARG A 131 -0.82 -10.98 6.35
N SER A 132 0.45 -10.61 6.23
CA SER A 132 1.09 -9.64 7.14
C SER A 132 0.70 -8.20 6.81
N ALA A 133 0.70 -7.84 5.53
CA ALA A 133 0.40 -6.51 5.06
C ALA A 133 -0.27 -6.57 3.67
N PRO A 134 -1.60 -6.38 3.57
CA PRO A 134 -2.28 -6.42 2.29
C PRO A 134 -1.94 -5.24 1.36
N ILE A 135 -1.26 -4.21 1.88
CA ILE A 135 -0.81 -3.03 1.12
C ILE A 135 0.67 -2.82 1.40
N ILE A 136 1.48 -2.73 0.36
CA ILE A 136 2.89 -2.43 0.48
C ILE A 136 3.19 -1.10 -0.21
N CYS A 137 3.82 -0.20 0.54
CA CYS A 137 4.27 1.10 0.07
C CYS A 137 5.79 1.04 -0.12
N PHE A 138 6.25 0.85 -1.35
CA PHE A 138 7.69 0.85 -1.65
C PHE A 138 8.24 2.26 -1.75
N ASP A 139 9.28 2.55 -0.97
CA ASP A 139 10.15 3.68 -1.23
C ASP A 139 11.30 3.26 -2.17
N GLU A 140 11.77 4.20 -2.99
CA GLU A 140 12.94 4.01 -3.86
C GLU A 140 12.91 2.70 -4.69
N PHE A 141 11.86 2.52 -5.48
CA PHE A 141 11.76 1.37 -6.39
C PHE A 141 12.78 1.50 -7.54
N PHE A 142 13.94 0.86 -7.36
CA PHE A 142 14.97 0.72 -8.38
C PHE A 142 15.46 -0.73 -8.39
N VAL A 143 15.32 -1.38 -9.54
CA VAL A 143 15.79 -2.74 -9.76
C VAL A 143 17.19 -2.64 -10.36
N SER A 144 18.22 -2.88 -9.54
CA SER A 144 19.61 -2.92 -9.97
C SER A 144 20.16 -4.32 -10.12
N ASP A 145 19.53 -5.32 -9.47
CA ASP A 145 19.99 -6.71 -9.45
C ASP A 145 19.21 -7.56 -10.46
N ILE A 146 19.93 -8.41 -11.19
CA ILE A 146 19.36 -9.36 -12.16
C ILE A 146 18.51 -10.42 -11.43
N GLY A 147 18.88 -10.82 -10.22
CA GLY A 147 18.12 -11.79 -9.42
C GLY A 147 16.74 -11.27 -9.02
N ASP A 148 16.61 -9.96 -8.80
CA ASP A 148 15.33 -9.33 -8.51
C ASP A 148 14.42 -9.30 -9.74
N ALA A 149 15.00 -9.11 -10.92
CA ALA A 149 14.26 -9.13 -12.18
C ALA A 149 13.65 -10.51 -12.48
N MET A 150 14.27 -11.61 -12.04
CA MET A 150 13.72 -12.96 -12.21
C MET A 150 12.46 -13.21 -11.38
N ILE A 151 12.29 -12.51 -10.25
CA ILE A 151 11.12 -12.63 -9.38
C ILE A 151 9.99 -11.69 -9.81
N LEU A 152 10.32 -10.54 -10.40
CA LEU A 152 9.36 -9.57 -10.91
C LEU A 152 8.74 -9.93 -12.27
N GLY A 153 9.24 -11.00 -12.91
CA GLY A 153 8.90 -11.45 -14.26
C GLY A 153 7.52 -12.10 -14.40
#